data_AF-A0A6A3TPB4-F1
#
_entry.id   AF-A0A6A3TPB4-F1
#
_cell.length_a   1.000
_cell.length_b   1.000
_cell.length_c   1.000
_cell.angle_alpha   90.00
_cell.angle_beta   90.00
_cell.angle_gamma   90.00
#
_symmetry.space_group_name_H-M   'P 1'
#
loop_
_entity.id
_entity.type
_entity.pdbx_description
1 polymer ?
#
loop_
_entity_poly.entity_id
_entity_poly.type
_entity_poly.pdbx_seq_one_letter_code
_entity_poly.pdbx_strand_id
1 'polypeptide(L)'
;MEQIRELPGGKCIRKYSPEHPLFDAGTHLWAAKYYQVPGSMVQLEEAASDEMKQSPDITCRLANCNINFQSVAAYEEHYDMLHRNICRECSRSFLSLRLLDIHISETHDAFFKILSKKKPMYVCLVDGCPE
;
A
#
# COMPACT_ATOMS: atom_id res chain seq x y z
N MET A 1 0.92 -23.96 -4.52
CA MET A 1 0.05 -24.85 -5.33
C MET A 1 -1.22 -24.08 -5.65
N GLU A 2 -1.52 -23.88 -6.93
CA GLU A 2 -2.76 -23.26 -7.38
C GLU A 2 -3.95 -24.13 -6.96
N GLN A 3 -4.84 -23.61 -6.11
CA GLN A 3 -6.11 -24.29 -5.82
C GLN A 3 -7.17 -23.73 -6.75
N ILE A 4 -7.39 -24.42 -7.86
CA ILE A 4 -8.50 -24.14 -8.77
C ILE A 4 -9.71 -24.91 -8.24
N ARG A 5 -10.73 -24.19 -7.79
CA ARG A 5 -12.04 -24.77 -7.47
C ARG A 5 -13.05 -24.25 -8.48
N GLU A 6 -13.64 -25.16 -9.23
CA GLU A 6 -14.75 -24.85 -10.13
C GLU A 6 -16.05 -24.90 -9.32
N LEU A 7 -16.77 -23.79 -9.30
CA LEU A 7 -18.12 -23.72 -8.72
C LEU A 7 -19.17 -24.06 -9.79
N PRO A 8 -20.35 -24.57 -9.40
CA PRO A 8 -21.45 -24.76 -10.35
C PRO A 8 -21.82 -23.42 -11.02
N GLY A 9 -21.81 -23.41 -12.36
CA GLY A 9 -22.06 -22.22 -13.19
C GLY A 9 -20.83 -21.62 -13.89
N GLY A 10 -19.71 -22.35 -14.00
CA GLY A 10 -18.55 -21.92 -14.79
C GLY A 10 -17.69 -20.83 -14.14
N LYS A 11 -17.88 -20.58 -12.83
CA LYS A 11 -17.08 -19.62 -12.08
C LYS A 11 -15.84 -20.33 -11.53
N CYS A 12 -14.67 -19.96 -12.03
CA CYS A 12 -13.39 -20.43 -11.54
C CYS A 12 -12.88 -19.50 -10.44
N ILE A 13 -12.69 -20.02 -9.22
CA ILE A 13 -11.97 -19.30 -8.16
C ILE A 13 -10.53 -19.78 -8.17
N ARG A 14 -9.62 -18.90 -8.60
CA ARG A 14 -8.18 -19.10 -8.42
C ARG A 14 -7.79 -18.52 -7.06
N LYS A 15 -7.46 -19.38 -6.10
CA LYS A 15 -6.83 -18.95 -4.84
C LYS A 15 -5.33 -19.15 -4.96
N TYR A 16 -4.59 -18.05 -5.07
CA TYR A 16 -3.14 -18.03 -4.94
C TYR A 16 -2.76 -17.82 -3.48
N SER A 17 -1.73 -18.53 -3.00
CA SER A 17 -1.11 -18.23 -1.71
C SER A 17 -0.44 -16.83 -1.80
N PRO A 18 -0.35 -16.06 -0.70
CA PRO A 18 0.45 -14.83 -0.68
C PRO A 18 1.92 -15.06 -1.09
N GLU A 19 2.42 -16.27 -0.84
CA GLU A 19 3.79 -16.72 -1.11
C GLU A 19 3.93 -17.37 -2.50
N HIS A 20 2.96 -17.12 -3.39
CA HIS A 20 2.95 -17.75 -4.70
C HIS A 20 3.96 -17.07 -5.65
N PRO A 21 4.77 -17.83 -6.42
CA PRO A 21 5.81 -17.28 -7.30
C PRO A 21 5.33 -16.23 -8.32
N LEU A 22 4.04 -16.26 -8.65
CA LEU A 22 3.39 -15.27 -9.50
C LEU A 22 3.51 -13.83 -8.96
N PHE A 23 3.59 -13.68 -7.63
CA PHE A 23 3.72 -12.39 -6.98
C PHE A 23 5.18 -12.00 -6.71
N ASP A 24 6.15 -12.90 -6.87
CA ASP A 24 7.56 -12.68 -6.45
C ASP A 24 8.15 -11.40 -7.04
N ALA A 25 7.99 -11.18 -8.35
CA ALA A 25 8.51 -9.97 -9.00
C ALA A 25 7.88 -8.68 -8.42
N GLY A 26 6.57 -8.71 -8.16
CA GLY A 26 5.86 -7.59 -7.55
C GLY A 26 6.27 -7.39 -6.09
N THR A 27 6.41 -8.46 -5.32
CA THR A 27 6.88 -8.47 -3.94
C THR A 27 8.31 -7.94 -3.84
N HIS A 28 9.20 -8.34 -4.74
CA HIS A 28 10.59 -7.87 -4.79
C HIS A 28 10.67 -6.38 -5.13
N LEU A 29 9.91 -5.92 -6.14
CA LEU A 29 9.83 -4.49 -6.48
C LEU A 29 9.24 -3.69 -5.33
N TRP A 30 8.20 -4.21 -4.69
CA TRP A 30 7.58 -3.58 -3.54
C TRP A 30 8.55 -3.51 -2.35
N ALA A 31 9.26 -4.60 -2.05
CA ALA A 31 10.24 -4.64 -0.97
C ALA A 31 11.43 -3.71 -1.23
N ALA A 32 11.98 -3.71 -2.45
CA ALA A 32 13.09 -2.83 -2.81
C ALA A 32 12.71 -1.33 -2.77
N LYS A 33 11.48 -1.01 -3.16
CA LYS A 33 11.01 0.38 -3.25
C LYS A 33 10.40 0.90 -1.95
N TYR A 34 9.77 0.05 -1.14
CA TYR A 34 8.93 0.46 -0.01
C TYR A 34 9.24 -0.23 1.32
N TYR A 35 10.08 -1.27 1.34
CA TYR A 35 10.49 -1.96 2.57
C TYR A 35 12.01 -1.95 2.70
N GLN A 36 12.57 -0.76 2.85
CA GLN A 36 13.93 -0.64 3.37
C GLN A 36 13.85 -0.80 4.89
N VAL A 37 14.34 -1.95 5.38
CA VAL A 37 14.57 -2.16 6.80
C VAL A 37 15.46 -1.00 7.29
N PRO A 38 15.16 -0.35 8.43
CA PRO A 38 15.99 0.75 8.97
C PRO A 38 17.34 0.26 9.54
N GLY A 39 18.00 -0.70 8.87
CA GLY A 39 19.26 -1.32 9.28
C GLY A 39 20.35 -1.36 8.20
N SER A 40 20.15 -0.77 7.03
CA SER A 40 21.17 -0.71 5.96
C SER A 40 21.58 0.72 5.66
N MET A 41 21.97 1.48 6.68
CA MET A 41 22.85 2.63 6.50
C MET A 41 24.30 2.12 6.39
N VAL A 42 24.83 2.21 5.16
CA VAL A 42 26.23 2.49 4.76
C VAL A 42 27.38 1.87 5.57
N GLN A 43 28.16 1.02 4.89
CA GLN A 43 29.63 1.07 5.00
C GLN A 43 30.20 1.69 3.73
N LEU A 44 30.46 3.00 3.78
CA LEU A 44 31.53 3.63 3.04
C LEU A 44 32.06 4.81 3.87
N GLU A 45 33.34 5.07 3.74
CA GLU A 45 34.27 5.39 4.83
C GLU A 45 34.56 6.90 4.93
N GLU A 46 34.79 7.33 6.17
CA GLU A 46 35.71 8.38 6.63
C GLU A 46 35.48 9.90 6.45
N ALA A 47 35.64 10.53 7.62
CA ALA A 47 36.23 11.84 7.93
C ALA A 47 35.33 13.09 8.02
N ALA A 48 35.14 13.49 9.29
CA ALA A 48 35.31 14.84 9.85
C ALA A 48 34.06 15.61 10.32
N SER A 49 34.13 15.89 11.64
CA SER A 49 33.68 17.09 12.37
C SER A 49 32.18 17.38 12.53
N ASP A 50 31.73 17.10 13.75
CA ASP A 50 31.16 18.03 14.74
C ASP A 50 29.80 18.72 14.50
N GLU A 51 29.03 18.81 15.59
CA GLU A 51 27.70 19.42 15.76
C GLU A 51 26.47 18.57 15.33
N MET A 52 26.20 17.48 16.06
CA MET A 52 24.90 16.80 16.06
C MET A 52 23.83 17.70 16.71
N LYS A 53 23.26 18.62 15.93
CA LYS A 53 22.01 19.31 16.26
C LYS A 53 20.92 18.25 16.36
N GLN A 54 20.59 17.82 17.57
CA GLN A 54 19.42 16.98 17.81
C GLN A 54 18.17 17.78 17.42
N SER A 55 17.66 17.56 16.20
CA SER A 55 16.31 17.95 15.84
C SER A 55 15.33 17.18 16.71
N PRO A 56 14.21 17.78 17.15
CA PRO A 56 13.21 17.08 17.93
C PRO A 56 12.71 15.85 17.15
N ASP A 57 12.58 14.72 17.84
CA ASP A 57 11.98 13.50 17.29
C ASP A 57 10.59 13.81 16.70
N ILE A 58 10.39 13.45 15.43
CA ILE A 58 9.13 13.58 14.72
C ILE A 58 8.38 12.26 14.86
N THR A 59 7.26 12.26 15.59
CA THR A 59 6.42 11.06 15.73
C THR A 59 5.22 11.12 14.79
N CYS A 60 5.07 10.12 13.93
CA CYS A 60 3.82 9.92 13.19
C CYS A 60 2.73 9.43 14.16
N ARG A 61 1.57 10.08 14.15
CA ARG A 61 0.39 9.73 14.97
C ARG A 61 -0.88 9.49 14.14
N LEU A 62 -0.73 9.24 12.84
CA LEU A 62 -1.86 9.04 11.93
C LEU A 62 -2.38 7.60 12.02
N ALA A 63 -3.70 7.42 12.16
CA ALA A 63 -4.36 6.12 12.08
C ALA A 63 -3.71 5.01 12.93
N ASN A 64 -3.35 5.35 14.18
CA ASN A 64 -2.66 4.49 15.15
C ASN A 64 -1.20 4.14 14.79
N CYS A 65 -0.59 4.84 13.83
CA CYS A 65 0.86 4.83 13.63
C CYS A 65 1.56 5.48 14.84
N ASN A 66 2.70 4.92 15.25
CA ASN A 66 3.54 5.42 16.35
C ASN A 66 5.02 5.21 16.01
N ILE A 67 5.45 5.69 14.84
CA ILE A 67 6.84 5.60 14.38
C ILE A 67 7.53 6.95 14.60
N ASN A 68 8.75 6.90 15.14
CA ASN A 68 9.58 8.09 15.39
C ASN A 68 10.66 8.23 14.31
N PHE A 69 10.90 9.47 13.91
CA PHE A 69 11.89 9.85 12.89
C PHE A 69 12.78 10.97 13.40
N GLN A 70 14.07 10.89 13.09
CA GLN A 70 15.05 11.93 13.44
C GLN A 70 15.22 12.97 12.33
N SER A 71 14.66 12.72 11.14
CA SER A 71 14.73 13.60 9.96
C SER A 71 13.35 13.80 9.33
N VAL A 72 13.11 15.02 8.85
CA VAL A 72 11.88 15.38 8.12
C VAL A 72 11.73 14.54 6.85
N ALA A 73 12.82 14.34 6.10
CA ALA A 73 12.79 13.58 4.85
C ALA A 73 12.31 12.13 5.06
N ALA A 74 12.74 11.49 6.16
CA ALA A 74 12.31 10.13 6.51
C ALA A 74 10.82 10.08 6.90
N TYR A 75 10.31 11.13 7.56
CA TYR A 75 8.88 11.25 7.86
C TYR A 75 8.03 11.48 6.61
N GLU A 76 8.49 12.33 5.67
CA GLU A 76 7.79 12.58 4.40
C GLU A 76 7.71 11.32 3.55
N GLU A 77 8.80 10.56 3.44
CA GLU A 77 8.82 9.28 2.74
C GLU A 77 7.84 8.28 3.37
N HIS A 78 7.86 8.16 4.70
CA HIS A 78 6.91 7.33 5.45
C HIS A 78 5.45 7.74 5.19
N TYR A 79 5.18 9.05 5.22
CA TYR A 79 3.84 9.58 4.96
C TYR A 79 3.40 9.25 3.53
N ASP A 80 4.26 9.46 2.56
CA ASP A 80 3.97 9.20 1.15
C ASP A 80 3.69 7.72 0.87
N MET A 81 4.38 6.83 1.59
CA MET A 81 4.22 5.38 1.42
C MET A 81 2.98 4.82 2.14
N LEU A 82 2.71 5.26 3.37
CA LEU A 82 1.72 4.60 4.24
C LEU A 82 0.46 5.41 4.49
N HIS A 83 0.52 6.74 4.39
CA HIS A 83 -0.57 7.62 4.80
C HIS A 83 -1.15 8.46 3.66
N ARG A 84 -0.44 8.58 2.53
CA ARG A 84 -0.86 9.40 1.39
C ARG A 84 -2.24 9.04 0.85
N ASN A 85 -2.52 7.76 0.69
CA ASN A 85 -3.81 7.26 0.21
C ASN A 85 -4.47 6.36 1.27
N ILE A 86 -4.70 6.90 2.47
CA ILE A 86 -5.40 6.18 3.54
C ILE A 86 -6.92 6.41 3.48
N CYS A 87 -7.70 5.34 3.62
CA CYS A 87 -9.15 5.44 3.80
C CYS A 87 -9.46 5.98 5.19
N ARG A 88 -10.20 7.08 5.28
CA ARG A 88 -10.54 7.72 6.56
C ARG A 88 -11.52 6.91 7.40
N GLU A 89 -12.30 6.04 6.78
CA GLU A 89 -13.31 5.23 7.48
C GLU A 89 -12.73 3.95 8.07
N CYS A 90 -11.87 3.24 7.34
CA CYS A 90 -11.32 1.96 7.78
C CYS A 90 -9.81 1.95 8.00
N SER A 91 -9.12 3.09 7.82
CA SER A 91 -7.67 3.26 8.01
C SER A 91 -6.78 2.36 7.16
N ARG A 92 -7.30 1.80 6.06
CA ARG A 92 -6.50 1.01 5.10
C ARG A 92 -5.71 1.92 4.17
N SER A 93 -4.45 1.58 3.91
CA SER A 93 -3.59 2.30 2.97
C SER A 93 -3.63 1.69 1.56
N PHE A 94 -3.53 2.53 0.54
CA PHE A 94 -3.57 2.13 -0.87
C PHE A 94 -2.39 2.70 -1.65
N LEU A 95 -1.95 1.96 -2.67
CA LEU A 95 -0.78 2.30 -3.49
C LEU A 95 -1.03 3.45 -4.46
N SER A 96 -2.28 3.73 -4.80
CA SER A 96 -2.67 4.86 -5.65
C SER A 96 -3.99 5.47 -5.17
N LEU A 97 -4.21 6.74 -5.56
CA LEU A 97 -5.47 7.42 -5.30
C LEU A 97 -6.64 6.71 -5.98
N ARG A 98 -6.44 6.22 -7.21
CA ARG A 98 -7.44 5.43 -7.95
C ARG A 98 -7.89 4.20 -7.17
N LEU A 99 -6.96 3.45 -6.57
CA LEU A 99 -7.30 2.28 -5.77
C LEU A 99 -8.06 2.65 -4.49
N LEU A 100 -7.73 3.80 -3.88
CA LEU A 100 -8.48 4.33 -2.74
C LEU A 100 -9.91 4.71 -3.15
N ASP A 101 -10.10 5.42 -4.26
CA ASP A 101 -11.42 5.81 -4.77
C ASP A 101 -12.29 4.59 -5.10
N ILE A 102 -11.69 3.59 -5.77
CA ILE A 102 -12.35 2.31 -6.04
C ILE A 102 -12.76 1.67 -4.71
N HIS A 103 -11.87 1.58 -3.73
CA HIS A 103 -12.20 1.01 -2.43
C HIS A 103 -13.37 1.73 -1.74
N ILE A 104 -13.36 3.07 -1.72
CA ILE A 104 -14.45 3.87 -1.14
C ILE A 104 -15.77 3.54 -1.86
N SER A 105 -15.76 3.52 -3.18
CA SER A 105 -16.96 3.19 -3.96
C SER A 105 -17.43 1.74 -3.72
N GLU A 106 -16.54 0.76 -3.72
CA GLU A 106 -16.97 -0.65 -3.63
C GLU A 106 -17.32 -1.09 -2.21
N THR A 107 -16.70 -0.47 -1.21
CA THR A 107 -16.77 -0.91 0.20
C THR A 107 -17.64 0.00 1.06
N HIS A 108 -17.52 1.31 0.88
CA HIS A 108 -18.13 2.31 1.75
C HIS A 108 -19.38 2.98 1.15
N ASP A 109 -19.57 2.95 -0.18
CA ASP A 109 -20.82 3.38 -0.80
C ASP A 109 -21.93 2.33 -0.62
N ALA A 110 -22.91 2.66 0.23
CA ALA A 110 -24.08 1.83 0.53
C ALA A 110 -24.90 1.47 -0.72
N PHE A 111 -24.89 2.31 -1.76
CA PHE A 111 -25.62 2.08 -3.00
C PHE A 111 -24.88 1.19 -3.98
N PHE A 112 -23.56 1.03 -3.83
CA PHE A 112 -22.75 0.27 -4.79
C PHE A 112 -23.28 -1.14 -4.99
N LYS A 113 -23.58 -1.86 -3.90
CA LYS A 113 -24.14 -3.22 -3.94
C LYS A 113 -25.50 -3.32 -4.63
N ILE A 114 -26.28 -2.24 -4.65
CA ILE A 114 -27.60 -2.20 -5.28
C ILE A 114 -27.44 -1.88 -6.77
N LEU A 115 -26.58 -0.91 -7.10
CA LEU A 115 -26.35 -0.45 -8.47
C LEU A 115 -25.56 -1.48 -9.29
N SER A 116 -24.60 -2.18 -8.69
CA SER A 116 -23.80 -3.20 -9.37
C SER A 116 -24.62 -4.39 -9.89
N LYS A 117 -25.84 -4.58 -9.36
CA LYS A 117 -26.81 -5.57 -9.88
C LYS A 117 -27.54 -5.09 -11.13
N LYS A 118 -27.62 -3.78 -11.35
CA LYS A 118 -28.39 -3.16 -12.44
C LYS A 118 -27.51 -2.66 -13.58
N LYS A 119 -26.26 -2.26 -13.29
CA LYS A 119 -25.29 -1.73 -14.26
C LYS A 119 -23.87 -2.17 -13.90
N PRO A 120 -22.94 -2.23 -14.86
CA PRO A 120 -21.53 -2.48 -14.58
C PRO A 120 -20.97 -1.31 -13.74
N MET A 121 -20.64 -1.60 -12.49
CA MET A 121 -20.08 -0.61 -11.55
C MET A 121 -18.61 -0.86 -11.22
N TYR A 122 -18.11 -2.08 -11.46
CA TYR A 122 -16.71 -2.43 -11.25
C TYR A 122 -15.87 -1.79 -12.34
N VAL A 123 -14.76 -1.18 -11.95
CA VAL A 123 -13.82 -0.52 -12.86
C VAL A 123 -12.48 -1.24 -12.87
N CYS A 124 -11.73 -1.08 -13.95
CA CYS A 124 -10.38 -1.64 -14.04
C CYS A 124 -9.48 -1.03 -12.95
N LEU A 125 -8.69 -1.88 -12.30
CA LEU A 125 -7.71 -1.50 -11.29
C LEU A 125 -6.44 -0.87 -11.89
N VAL A 126 -6.22 -1.05 -13.20
CA VAL A 126 -5.07 -0.51 -13.92
C VAL A 126 -5.29 0.98 -14.15
N ASP A 127 -4.34 1.77 -13.67
CA ASP A 127 -4.33 3.22 -13.85
C ASP A 127 -4.21 3.57 -15.35
N GLY A 128 -5.07 4.47 -15.83
CA GLY A 128 -5.10 4.87 -17.25
C GLY A 128 -5.74 3.85 -18.21
N CYS A 129 -6.36 2.78 -17.73
CA CYS A 129 -7.10 1.87 -18.62
C CYS A 129 -8.36 2.58 -19.18
N PRO A 130 -8.53 2.65 -20.51
CA PRO A 130 -9.80 3.06 -21.08
C PRO A 130 -10.87 2.01 -20.75
N GLU A 131 -12.12 2.48 -20.55
CA GLU A 131 -13.29 1.63 -20.25
C GLU A 131 -13.52 0.50 -21.27
#